data_AF-A0A8J7X6M5-F1
#
_entry.id   AF-A0A8J7X6M5-F1
#
_cell.length_a   1.000
_cell.length_b   1.000
_cell.length_c   1.000
_cell.angle_alpha   90.00
_cell.angle_beta   90.00
_cell.angle_gamma   90.00
#
_symmetry.space_group_name_H-M   'P 1'
#
loop_
_entity.id
_entity.type
_entity.pdbx_description
1 polymer ?
#
loop_
_entity_poly.entity_id
_entity_poly.type
_entity_poly.pdbx_seq_one_letter_code
_entity_poly.pdbx_strand_id
1 'polypeptide(L)'
;MKANYMVVLSMLLLLNFSASVGALSSYSSSPSVPQPPNSNGMMAPLAQTTLSKVLSLQEKTHSLLDQAMEQDLDVEDIEALISEADALVEKAKQIILSNPIAALNMLRQAAEIYENAISDLEALLG
;
A
#
# COMPACT_ATOMS: atom_id res chain seq x y z
N MET A 1 -17.02 39.60 18.54
CA MET A 1 -17.69 39.25 19.81
C MET A 1 -18.88 38.37 19.47
N LYS A 2 -18.90 37.11 19.92
CA LYS A 2 -19.87 36.53 20.89
C LYS A 2 -21.34 36.77 20.48
N ALA A 3 -22.20 35.76 20.37
CA ALA A 3 -22.44 34.76 21.41
C ALA A 3 -23.25 33.56 20.89
N ASN A 4 -22.98 32.44 21.55
CA ASN A 4 -23.74 31.20 21.56
C ASN A 4 -25.18 31.42 22.06
N TYR A 5 -26.15 30.82 21.37
CA TYR A 5 -27.51 30.49 21.81
C TYR A 5 -27.93 29.32 20.90
N MET A 6 -28.45 28.17 21.30
CA MET A 6 -29.15 27.80 22.51
C MET A 6 -28.87 26.33 22.87
N VAL A 7 -28.51 26.12 24.12
CA VAL A 7 -28.80 24.91 24.87
C VAL A 7 -30.29 24.91 25.20
N VAL A 8 -31.06 23.98 24.64
CA VAL A 8 -32.28 23.39 25.23
C VAL A 8 -32.41 22.02 24.54
N LEU A 9 -31.77 20.96 25.04
CA LEU A 9 -32.29 20.14 26.13
C LEU A 9 -33.82 19.98 26.07
N SER A 10 -34.30 19.14 25.16
CA SER A 10 -35.69 18.69 25.20
C SER A 10 -35.80 17.23 24.78
N MET A 11 -36.08 16.43 25.81
CA MET A 11 -36.93 15.24 25.83
C MET A 11 -36.62 14.16 24.78
N LEU A 12 -36.00 13.03 25.17
CA LEU A 12 -36.66 11.98 25.95
C LEU A 12 -37.97 11.50 25.29
N LEU A 13 -37.82 10.68 24.25
CA LEU A 13 -38.81 9.70 23.80
C LEU A 13 -38.03 8.36 23.71
N LEU A 14 -37.91 7.65 24.83
CA LEU A 14 -38.81 6.59 25.25
C LEU A 14 -38.94 5.46 24.21
N LEU A 15 -38.45 4.30 24.65
CA LEU A 15 -38.97 2.97 24.34
C LEU A 15 -38.56 2.36 22.99
N ASN A 16 -37.45 1.60 23.03
CA ASN A 16 -37.42 0.28 22.41
C ASN A 16 -36.66 -0.69 23.31
N PHE A 17 -37.39 -1.26 24.27
CA PHE A 17 -37.02 -2.52 24.90
C PHE A 17 -37.13 -3.61 23.82
N SER A 18 -36.00 -4.10 23.31
CA SER A 18 -35.95 -5.43 22.71
C SER A 18 -35.47 -6.39 23.78
N ALA A 19 -36.42 -7.14 24.34
CA ALA A 19 -36.15 -8.33 25.11
C ALA A 19 -35.56 -9.39 24.17
N SER A 20 -34.24 -9.55 24.14
CA SER A 20 -33.63 -10.74 23.57
C SER A 20 -33.67 -11.85 24.62
N VAL A 21 -34.68 -12.70 24.45
CA VAL A 21 -34.89 -14.00 25.10
C VAL A 21 -33.59 -14.80 25.04
N GLY A 22 -33.18 -15.32 26.21
CA GLY A 22 -32.14 -16.33 26.29
C GLY A 22 -32.56 -17.58 25.51
N ALA A 23 -31.84 -17.86 24.43
CA ALA A 23 -31.92 -19.13 23.74
C ALA A 23 -30.84 -20.06 24.28
N LEU A 24 -31.29 -21.24 24.70
CA LEU A 24 -30.51 -22.37 25.17
C LEU A 24 -29.24 -22.61 24.36
N SER A 25 -28.17 -22.83 25.11
CA SER A 25 -27.00 -23.61 24.73
C SER A 25 -27.41 -24.89 24.00
N SER A 26 -27.19 -24.90 22.69
CA SER A 26 -27.11 -26.12 21.90
C SER A 26 -25.69 -26.19 21.36
N TYR A 27 -24.83 -26.93 22.07
CA TYR A 27 -23.54 -27.35 21.55
C TYR A 27 -23.79 -28.16 20.27
N SER A 28 -23.60 -27.54 19.12
CA SER A 28 -23.33 -28.23 17.86
C SER A 28 -21.90 -27.91 17.48
N SER A 29 -20.98 -28.73 17.96
CA SER A 29 -19.58 -28.72 17.55
C SER A 29 -19.51 -29.15 16.09
N SER A 30 -19.75 -28.22 15.16
CA SER A 30 -19.35 -28.43 13.77
C SER A 30 -17.84 -28.68 13.73
N PRO A 31 -17.36 -29.72 13.04
CA PRO A 31 -15.94 -29.92 12.87
C PRO A 31 -15.41 -28.70 12.11
N SER A 32 -14.62 -27.87 12.79
CA SER A 32 -13.87 -26.79 12.17
C SER A 32 -13.07 -27.38 11.02
N VAL A 33 -13.49 -27.07 9.79
CA VAL A 33 -12.68 -27.34 8.60
C VAL A 33 -11.32 -26.69 8.86
N PRO A 34 -10.19 -27.39 8.65
CA PRO A 34 -8.89 -26.77 8.73
C PRO A 34 -8.86 -25.56 7.79
N GLN A 35 -8.88 -24.36 8.37
CA GLN A 35 -8.72 -23.15 7.59
C GLN A 35 -7.33 -23.24 6.94
N PRO A 36 -7.21 -23.15 5.60
CA PRO A 36 -5.92 -23.26 4.95
C PRO A 36 -4.97 -22.23 5.57
N PRO A 37 -3.69 -22.58 5.77
CA PRO A 37 -2.72 -21.66 6.36
C PRO A 37 -2.78 -20.33 5.61
N ASN A 38 -2.98 -19.24 6.35
CA ASN A 38 -3.06 -17.89 5.82
C ASN A 38 -1.70 -17.52 5.19
N SER A 39 -1.54 -17.86 3.91
CA SER A 39 -0.32 -17.60 3.12
C SER A 39 0.04 -16.11 3.08
N ASN A 40 -0.94 -15.23 3.25
CA ASN A 40 -0.71 -13.78 3.33
C ASN A 40 0.11 -13.40 4.57
N GLY A 41 -0.04 -14.09 5.69
CA GLY A 41 0.72 -13.81 6.91
C GLY A 41 2.22 -14.10 6.77
N MET A 42 2.60 -15.08 5.94
CA MET A 42 4.00 -15.49 5.77
C MET A 42 4.76 -14.61 4.77
N MET A 43 4.08 -14.00 3.80
CA MET A 43 4.72 -13.22 2.73
C MET A 43 4.79 -11.72 3.03
N ALA A 44 4.00 -11.21 3.98
CA ALA A 44 3.99 -9.78 4.32
C ALA A 44 5.37 -9.21 4.75
N PRO A 45 6.19 -9.89 5.57
CA PRO A 45 7.52 -9.39 5.93
C PRO A 45 8.49 -9.31 4.73
N LEU A 46 8.37 -10.27 3.80
CA LEU A 46 9.18 -10.27 2.58
C LEU A 46 8.81 -9.10 1.69
N ALA A 47 7.50 -8.88 1.44
CA ALA A 47 7.03 -7.75 0.65
C ALA A 47 7.47 -6.41 1.24
N GLN A 48 7.44 -6.26 2.57
CA GLN A 48 7.92 -5.04 3.24
C GLN A 48 9.44 -4.84 3.07
N THR A 49 10.22 -5.91 3.18
CA THR A 49 11.67 -5.85 2.95
C THR A 49 11.99 -5.46 1.50
N THR A 50 11.27 -6.04 0.54
CA THR A 50 11.40 -5.69 -0.88
C THR A 50 10.99 -4.24 -1.13
N LEU A 51 9.92 -3.75 -0.50
CA LEU A 51 9.50 -2.35 -0.60
C LEU A 51 10.63 -1.42 -0.18
N SER A 52 11.29 -1.66 0.96
CA SER A 52 12.42 -0.84 1.40
C SER A 52 13.58 -0.83 0.40
N LYS A 53 13.92 -1.99 -0.21
CA LYS A 53 14.94 -2.04 -1.28
C LYS A 53 14.52 -1.18 -2.48
N VAL A 54 13.27 -1.31 -2.91
CA VAL A 54 12.74 -0.60 -4.07
C VAL A 54 12.68 0.91 -3.84
N LEU A 55 12.35 1.36 -2.62
CA LEU A 55 12.39 2.78 -2.29
C LEU A 55 13.81 3.37 -2.38
N SER A 56 14.84 2.59 -2.03
CA SER A 56 16.22 3.02 -2.21
C SER A 56 16.61 3.09 -3.69
N LEU A 57 16.13 2.17 -4.52
CA LEU A 57 16.31 2.24 -5.98
C LEU A 57 15.59 3.45 -6.58
N GLN A 58 14.36 3.71 -6.13
CA GLN A 58 13.58 4.88 -6.54
C GLN A 58 14.35 6.18 -6.23
N GLU A 59 14.82 6.35 -5.00
CA GLU A 59 15.59 7.54 -4.59
C GLU A 59 16.85 7.73 -5.46
N LYS A 60 17.62 6.65 -5.69
CA LYS A 60 18.80 6.70 -6.56
C LYS A 60 18.42 7.08 -8.00
N THR A 61 17.35 6.50 -8.54
CA THR A 61 16.93 6.73 -9.92
C THR A 61 16.51 8.18 -10.13
N HIS A 62 15.67 8.72 -9.23
CA HIS A 62 15.25 10.13 -9.28
C HIS A 62 16.44 11.08 -9.12
N SER A 63 17.38 10.78 -8.21
CA SER A 63 18.60 11.58 -8.06
C SER A 63 19.49 11.60 -9.30
N LEU A 64 19.56 10.50 -10.07
CA LEU A 64 20.29 10.45 -11.34
C LEU A 64 19.51 11.16 -12.46
N LEU A 65 18.18 11.02 -12.49
CA LEU A 65 17.32 11.71 -13.44
C LEU A 65 17.46 13.23 -13.29
N ASP A 66 17.42 13.73 -12.06
CA ASP A 66 17.61 15.15 -11.75
C ASP A 66 18.97 15.64 -12.29
N GLN A 67 20.05 14.88 -12.07
CA GLN A 67 21.38 15.22 -12.60
C GLN A 67 21.43 15.23 -14.13
N ALA A 68 20.73 14.30 -14.79
CA ALA A 68 20.70 14.22 -16.24
C ALA A 68 19.89 15.40 -16.84
N MET A 69 18.77 15.75 -16.20
CA MET A 69 17.98 16.93 -16.57
C MET A 69 18.74 18.24 -16.35
N GLU A 70 19.51 18.36 -15.26
CA GLU A 70 20.38 19.52 -15.00
C GLU A 70 21.48 19.69 -16.06
N GLN A 71 21.85 18.61 -16.75
CA GLN A 71 22.81 18.61 -17.85
C GLN A 71 22.16 18.73 -19.23
N ASP A 72 20.86 19.01 -19.30
CA ASP A 72 20.06 19.08 -20.53
C ASP A 72 20.17 17.78 -21.39
N LEU A 73 20.35 16.63 -20.74
CA LEU A 73 20.37 15.32 -21.42
C LEU A 73 18.95 14.89 -21.81
N ASP A 74 18.85 14.18 -22.94
CA ASP A 74 17.58 13.63 -23.40
C ASP A 74 17.20 12.40 -22.56
N VAL A 75 16.18 12.55 -21.72
CA VAL A 75 15.71 11.55 -20.76
C VAL A 75 14.22 11.24 -20.89
N GLU A 76 13.53 11.71 -21.94
CA GLU A 76 12.07 11.60 -22.07
C GLU A 76 11.58 10.13 -21.98
N ASP A 77 12.26 9.23 -22.68
CA ASP A 77 11.94 7.79 -22.67
C ASP A 77 12.21 7.16 -21.29
N ILE A 78 13.25 7.60 -20.59
CA ILE A 78 13.63 7.09 -19.27
C ILE A 78 12.64 7.60 -18.21
N GLU A 79 12.24 8.87 -18.28
CA GLU A 79 11.24 9.46 -17.38
C GLU A 79 9.90 8.72 -17.46
N ALA A 80 9.47 8.34 -18.68
CA ALA A 80 8.25 7.56 -18.86
C ALA A 80 8.32 6.19 -18.17
N LEU A 81 9.47 5.50 -18.23
CA LEU A 81 9.70 4.24 -17.54
C LEU A 81 9.72 4.42 -16.02
N ILE A 82 10.38 5.47 -15.52
CA ILE A 82 10.40 5.80 -14.09
C ILE A 82 8.99 6.05 -13.57
N SER A 83 8.16 6.78 -14.33
CA SER A 83 6.75 7.02 -13.99
C SER A 83 5.94 5.72 -13.89
N GLU A 84 6.17 4.76 -14.78
CA GLU A 84 5.54 3.44 -14.69
C GLU A 84 5.98 2.70 -13.41
N ALA A 85 7.28 2.71 -13.10
CA ALA A 85 7.81 2.09 -11.89
C ALA A 85 7.23 2.73 -10.61
N ASP A 86 7.11 4.06 -10.57
CA ASP A 86 6.50 4.80 -9.47
C ASP A 86 5.04 4.38 -9.26
N ALA A 87 4.27 4.26 -10.34
CA ALA A 87 2.89 3.81 -10.28
C ALA A 87 2.76 2.37 -9.75
N LEU A 88 3.70 1.48 -10.09
CA LEU A 88 3.76 0.11 -9.55
C LEU A 88 4.06 0.10 -8.05
N VAL A 89 5.03 0.91 -7.60
CA VAL A 89 5.37 1.04 -6.17
C VAL A 89 4.17 1.54 -5.38
N GLU A 90 3.47 2.56 -5.87
CA GLU A 90 2.32 3.13 -5.19
C GLU A 90 1.16 2.14 -5.07
N LYS A 91 0.85 1.42 -6.15
CA LYS A 91 -0.13 0.32 -6.11
C LYS A 91 0.28 -0.77 -5.14
N ALA A 92 1.57 -1.15 -5.12
CA ALA A 92 2.06 -2.17 -4.21
C ALA A 92 1.91 -1.77 -2.75
N LYS A 93 2.23 -0.51 -2.38
CA LYS A 93 2.04 0.04 -1.02
C LYS A 93 0.59 -0.08 -0.56
N GLN A 94 -0.37 0.21 -1.44
CA GLN A 94 -1.80 0.16 -1.12
C GLN A 94 -2.31 -1.26 -0.83
N ILE A 95 -1.72 -2.28 -1.46
CA ILE A 95 -2.18 -3.67 -1.35
C ILE A 95 -1.25 -4.56 -0.52
N ILE A 96 -0.15 -4.05 0.03
CA ILE A 96 0.89 -4.88 0.67
C ILE A 96 0.37 -5.71 1.87
N LEU A 97 -0.60 -5.18 2.60
CA LEU A 97 -1.20 -5.88 3.75
C LEU A 97 -2.37 -6.81 3.35
N SER A 98 -3.11 -6.46 2.29
CA SER A 98 -4.28 -7.21 1.84
C SER A 98 -3.92 -8.33 0.85
N ASN A 99 -2.90 -8.11 0.02
CA ASN A 99 -2.39 -9.05 -0.98
C ASN A 99 -0.85 -8.91 -1.14
N PRO A 100 -0.06 -9.47 -0.20
CA PRO A 100 1.39 -9.32 -0.18
C PRO A 100 2.09 -10.00 -1.37
N ILE A 101 1.50 -11.05 -1.95
CA ILE A 101 2.08 -11.73 -3.12
C ILE A 101 1.99 -10.82 -4.36
N ALA A 102 0.83 -10.21 -4.60
CA ALA A 102 0.68 -9.26 -5.71
C ALA A 102 1.55 -8.02 -5.51
N ALA A 103 1.61 -7.49 -4.28
CA ALA A 103 2.51 -6.39 -3.94
C ALA A 103 3.97 -6.75 -4.23
N LEU A 104 4.43 -7.94 -3.82
CA LEU A 104 5.79 -8.39 -4.06
C LEU A 104 6.12 -8.48 -5.56
N ASN A 105 5.19 -8.97 -6.38
CA ASN A 105 5.39 -9.04 -7.84
C ASN A 105 5.49 -7.65 -8.46
N MET A 106 4.61 -6.71 -8.08
CA MET A 106 4.69 -5.32 -8.52
C MET A 106 6.01 -4.66 -8.10
N LEU A 107 6.47 -4.91 -6.87
CA LEU A 107 7.73 -4.39 -6.37
C LEU A 107 8.93 -4.97 -7.12
N ARG A 108 8.90 -6.26 -7.48
CA ARG A 108 9.95 -6.87 -8.31
C ARG A 108 10.00 -6.24 -9.70
N GLN A 109 8.85 -6.02 -10.32
CA GLN A 109 8.77 -5.36 -11.63
C GLN A 109 9.28 -3.92 -11.56
N ALA A 110 8.87 -3.14 -10.55
CA ALA A 110 9.39 -1.80 -10.33
C ALA A 110 10.91 -1.80 -10.10
N ALA A 111 11.44 -2.77 -9.33
CA ALA A 111 12.88 -2.91 -9.11
C ALA A 111 13.65 -3.11 -10.43
N GLU A 112 13.14 -3.97 -11.31
CA GLU A 112 13.77 -4.23 -12.62
C GLU A 112 13.77 -2.98 -13.50
N ILE A 113 12.67 -2.23 -13.53
CA ILE A 113 12.58 -0.97 -14.27
C ILE A 113 13.57 0.05 -13.70
N TYR A 114 13.64 0.22 -12.37
CA TYR A 114 14.62 1.13 -11.76
C TYR A 114 16.06 0.70 -12.01
N GLU A 115 16.38 -0.59 -11.90
CA GLU A 115 17.74 -1.09 -12.15
C GLU A 115 18.17 -0.82 -13.62
N ASN A 116 17.26 -0.96 -14.58
CA ASN A 116 17.50 -0.61 -15.98
C ASN A 116 17.64 0.91 -16.16
N ALA A 117 16.71 1.71 -15.62
CA ALA A 117 16.74 3.17 -15.72
C ALA A 117 18.01 3.75 -15.08
N ILE A 118 18.46 3.22 -13.94
CA ILE A 118 19.74 3.59 -13.32
C ILE A 118 20.89 3.30 -14.28
N SER A 119 20.93 2.12 -14.90
CA SER A 119 21.99 1.77 -15.85
C SER A 119 22.01 2.72 -17.04
N ASP A 120 20.85 3.09 -17.58
CA ASP A 120 20.74 4.00 -18.72
C ASP A 120 21.13 5.44 -18.32
N LEU A 121 20.71 5.91 -17.16
CA LEU A 121 21.08 7.23 -16.63
C LEU A 121 22.58 7.32 -16.31
N GLU A 122 23.16 6.29 -15.71
CA GLU A 122 24.61 6.22 -15.46
C GLU A 122 25.39 6.23 -16.80
N ALA A 123 24.89 5.53 -17.83
CA ALA A 123 25.51 5.56 -19.16
C ALA A 123 25.40 6.93 -19.85
N LEU A 124 24.30 7.66 -19.62
CA LEU A 124 24.11 9.03 -20.13
C LEU A 124 24.99 10.06 -19.41
N LEU A 125 25.15 9.93 -18.10
CA LEU A 125 25.92 10.85 -17.27
C LEU A 125 27.45 10.67 -17.39
N GLY A 126 27.89 9.47 -17.79
CA GLY A 126 29.32 9.14 -17.99
C GLY A 126 30.09 8.93 -16.70
#